data_AF-A0A699SDW1-F1
#
_entry.id   AF-A0A699SDW1-F1
#
_cell.length_a   1.000
_cell.length_b   1.000
_cell.length_c   1.000
_cell.angle_alpha   90.00
_cell.angle_beta   90.00
_cell.angle_gamma   90.00
#
_symmetry.space_group_name_H-M   'P 1'
#
loop_
_entity.id
_entity.type
_entity.pdbx_description
1 polymer ?
#
loop_
_entity_poly.entity_id
_entity_poly.type
_entity_poly.pdbx_seq_one_letter_code
_entity_poly.pdbx_strand_id
1 'polypeptide(L)'
;MNYVYQQVLQRLLSYFNRAERTALQLLIQRLIVAAGGIENIGTYKVLVAFSGGKDSAYTVALMRAAQLSIAGRAPATVVDHQYVQAFEPDLPFSSAGREQNRSDMLLGGHLTAGDARTTFCNSCYLGMAEFLGRAACWGDGVDAVLSGDSLKEQKQYATWIMRLARHEGQAMENWHKLGFMTALNTIDSVGRAYYRELYGEEPQPAGFMLRPLGYPNKP
;
A
#
# COMPACT_ATOMS: atom_id res chain seq x y z
N MET A 1 8.67 27.90 7.75
CA MET A 1 8.13 26.53 7.63
C MET A 1 8.31 25.68 8.90
N ASN A 2 9.51 25.58 9.52
CA ASN A 2 9.75 24.69 10.69
C ASN A 2 8.69 24.69 11.80
N TYR A 3 8.15 25.86 12.18
CA TYR A 3 7.10 25.96 13.20
C TYR A 3 5.82 25.14 12.88
N VAL A 4 5.42 25.08 11.61
CA VAL A 4 4.22 24.33 11.19
C VAL A 4 4.46 22.83 11.34
N TYR A 5 5.62 22.32 10.90
CA TYR A 5 5.99 20.92 11.05
C TYR A 5 6.10 20.50 12.53
N GLN A 6 6.63 21.37 13.39
CA GLN A 6 6.68 21.13 14.83
C GLN A 6 5.28 21.11 15.46
N GLN A 7 4.38 22.03 15.11
CA GLN A 7 2.99 22.02 15.58
C GLN A 7 2.22 20.79 15.12
N VAL A 8 2.35 20.40 13.85
CA VAL A 8 1.72 19.18 13.31
C VAL A 8 2.27 17.94 14.02
N LEU A 9 3.59 17.85 14.24
CA LEU A 9 4.20 16.74 14.98
C LEU A 9 3.70 16.69 16.43
N GLN A 10 3.67 17.82 17.15
CA GLN A 10 3.14 17.88 18.52
C GLN A 10 1.69 17.43 18.59
N ARG A 11 0.84 17.88 17.65
CA ARG A 11 -0.56 17.49 17.57
C ARG A 11 -0.70 15.99 17.26
N LEU A 12 0.08 15.46 16.32
CA LEU A 12 0.09 14.04 15.98
C LEU A 12 0.52 13.17 17.16
N LEU A 13 1.60 13.54 17.84
CA LEU A 13 2.10 12.87 19.05
C LEU A 13 1.10 12.93 20.20
N SER A 14 0.23 13.95 20.28
CA SER A 14 -0.81 14.05 21.30
C SER A 14 -1.85 12.93 21.23
N TYR A 15 -2.08 12.37 20.04
CA TYR A 15 -2.95 11.20 19.84
C TYR A 15 -2.27 9.87 20.16
N PHE A 16 -0.93 9.82 20.20
CA PHE A 16 -0.19 8.59 20.48
C PHE A 16 0.03 8.35 21.97
N ASN A 17 -0.30 7.14 22.42
CA ASN A 17 0.00 6.62 23.75
C ASN A 17 1.49 6.32 23.94
N ARG A 18 1.90 5.92 25.15
CA ARG A 18 3.31 5.68 25.48
C ARG A 18 3.96 4.56 24.65
N ALA A 19 3.25 3.46 24.40
CA ALA A 19 3.77 2.35 23.61
C ALA A 19 3.94 2.74 22.13
N GLU A 20 2.98 3.51 21.60
CA GLU A 20 2.99 4.03 20.23
C GLU A 20 4.14 5.03 20.01
N ARG A 21 4.43 5.90 20.97
CA ARG A 21 5.62 6.79 20.94
C ARG A 21 6.94 6.01 20.98
N THR A 22 7.00 4.88 21.69
CA THR A 22 8.16 3.97 21.67
C THR A 22 8.28 3.29 20.31
N ALA A 23 7.19 2.76 19.76
CA ALA A 23 7.14 2.14 18.43
C ALA A 23 7.59 3.13 17.33
N LEU A 24 7.20 4.40 17.44
CA LEU A 24 7.67 5.49 16.59
C LEU A 24 9.20 5.67 16.64
N GLN A 25 9.82 5.70 17.83
CA GLN A 25 11.28 5.81 17.91
C GLN A 25 11.99 4.58 17.32
N LEU A 26 11.44 3.37 17.54
CA LEU A 26 11.96 2.13 16.95
C LEU A 26 11.82 2.13 15.41
N LEU A 27 10.72 2.66 14.87
CA LEU A 27 10.52 2.83 13.42
C LEU A 27 11.56 3.81 12.85
N ILE A 28 11.75 4.97 13.47
CA ILE A 28 12.76 5.96 13.05
C ILE A 28 14.16 5.34 13.06
N GLN A 29 14.54 4.61 14.13
CA GLN A 29 15.84 3.93 14.21
C GLN A 29 16.01 2.88 13.10
N ARG A 30 14.98 2.06 12.85
CA ARG A 30 15.02 1.05 11.78
C ARG A 30 15.15 1.66 10.40
N LEU A 31 14.44 2.76 10.12
CA LEU A 31 14.54 3.47 8.85
C LEU A 31 15.93 4.08 8.63
N ILE A 32 16.50 4.73 9.65
CA ILE A 32 17.87 5.28 9.59
C ILE A 32 18.91 4.18 9.36
N VAL A 33 18.79 3.05 10.07
CA VAL A 33 19.70 1.90 9.89
C VAL A 33 19.54 1.26 8.51
N ALA A 34 18.31 1.12 8.00
CA ALA A 34 18.04 0.53 6.70
C ALA A 34 18.45 1.44 5.53
N ALA A 35 18.42 2.76 5.72
CA ALA A 35 19.02 3.74 4.80
C ALA A 35 20.57 3.73 4.85
N GLY A 36 21.18 3.00 5.80
CA GLY A 36 22.63 2.99 5.98
C GLY A 36 23.20 4.27 6.60
N GLY A 37 22.38 5.08 7.27
CA GLY A 37 22.77 6.36 7.85
C GLY A 37 21.65 7.40 7.86
N ILE A 38 21.80 8.46 8.66
CA ILE A 38 20.85 9.60 8.65
C ILE A 38 21.11 10.53 7.46
N GLU A 39 22.34 10.55 6.96
CA GLU A 39 22.80 11.21 5.75
C GLU A 39 22.09 10.69 4.49
N ASN A 40 21.76 9.40 4.45
CA ASN A 40 21.12 8.73 3.31
C ASN A 40 19.58 8.71 3.41
N ILE A 41 18.99 9.16 4.52
CA ILE A 41 17.54 9.07 4.75
C ILE A 41 16.72 9.89 3.76
N GLY A 42 17.30 10.97 3.22
CA GLY A 42 16.64 11.86 2.25
C GLY A 42 16.44 11.25 0.86
N THR A 43 17.17 10.18 0.55
CA THR A 43 17.04 9.41 -0.71
C THR A 43 16.34 8.07 -0.52
N TYR A 44 16.02 7.68 0.72
CA TYR A 44 15.45 6.38 1.05
C TYR A 44 13.93 6.34 0.82
N LYS A 45 13.51 5.66 -0.24
CA LYS A 45 12.11 5.60 -0.71
C LYS A 45 11.34 4.54 0.08
N VAL A 46 10.31 4.97 0.80
CA VAL A 46 9.40 4.09 1.54
C VAL A 46 7.99 4.19 0.97
N LEU A 47 7.43 3.07 0.48
CA LEU A 47 6.02 2.99 0.12
C LEU A 47 5.22 2.40 1.29
N VAL A 48 4.11 3.04 1.69
CA VAL A 48 3.34 2.68 2.90
C VAL A 48 1.95 2.17 2.52
N ALA A 49 1.58 0.92 2.76
CA ALA A 49 0.29 0.37 2.36
C ALA A 49 -0.88 1.11 3.01
N PHE A 50 -1.65 1.84 2.21
CA PHE A 50 -2.93 2.44 2.61
C PHE A 50 -4.09 1.75 1.90
N SER A 51 -5.17 1.47 2.63
CA SER A 51 -6.40 0.85 2.10
C SER A 51 -7.67 1.61 2.48
N GLY A 52 -7.54 2.71 3.23
CA GLY A 52 -8.65 3.43 3.85
C GLY A 52 -9.11 2.84 5.19
N GLY A 53 -8.69 1.62 5.53
CA GLY A 53 -8.96 1.00 6.83
C GLY A 53 -8.19 1.65 7.98
N LYS A 54 -8.73 1.55 9.21
CA LYS A 54 -8.19 2.14 10.45
C LYS A 54 -6.69 1.87 10.62
N ASP A 55 -6.26 0.61 10.48
CA ASP A 55 -4.89 0.21 10.78
C ASP A 55 -3.89 0.72 9.71
N SER A 56 -4.36 0.84 8.46
CA SER A 56 -3.60 1.47 7.38
C SER A 56 -3.48 3.00 7.60
N ALA A 57 -4.56 3.66 8.04
CA ALA A 57 -4.53 5.08 8.41
C ALA A 57 -3.60 5.34 9.60
N TYR A 58 -3.59 4.43 10.58
CA TYR A 58 -2.68 4.47 11.72
C TYR A 58 -1.21 4.28 11.29
N THR A 59 -0.96 3.40 10.32
CA THR A 59 0.37 3.17 9.74
C THR A 59 0.89 4.42 9.02
N VAL A 60 0.05 5.08 8.21
CA VAL A 60 0.36 6.37 7.57
C VAL A 60 0.63 7.46 8.61
N ALA A 61 -0.18 7.54 9.68
CA ALA A 61 0.04 8.49 10.77
C ALA A 61 1.38 8.25 11.49
N LEU A 62 1.74 6.99 11.76
CA LEU A 62 3.01 6.63 12.40
C LEU A 62 4.21 6.96 11.51
N MET A 63 4.11 6.70 10.20
CA MET A 63 5.15 7.10 9.24
C MET A 63 5.25 8.63 9.12
N ARG A 64 4.13 9.36 9.14
CA ARG A 64 4.13 10.83 9.11
C ARG A 64 4.79 11.42 10.36
N ALA A 65 4.56 10.83 11.53
CA ALA A 65 5.27 11.19 12.74
C ALA A 65 6.78 10.91 12.63
N ALA A 66 7.18 9.81 11.99
CA ALA A 66 8.59 9.47 11.78
C ALA A 66 9.27 10.50 10.86
N GLN A 67 8.66 10.78 9.72
CA GLN A 67 9.08 11.79 8.75
C GLN A 67 9.28 13.18 9.42
N LEU A 68 8.27 13.68 10.14
CA LEU A 68 8.37 14.98 10.83
C LEU A 68 9.41 14.97 11.96
N SER A 69 9.59 13.85 12.65
CA SER A 69 10.61 13.69 13.70
C SER A 69 12.04 13.64 13.14
N ILE A 70 12.23 13.07 11.95
CA ILE A 70 13.51 13.05 11.23
C ILE A 70 13.81 14.44 10.66
N ALA A 71 12.85 15.07 9.98
CA ALA A 71 12.98 16.42 9.42
C ALA A 71 13.33 17.48 10.49
N GLY A 72 12.83 17.31 11.72
CA GLY A 72 13.19 18.16 12.86
C GLY A 72 14.59 17.93 13.45
N ARG A 73 15.32 16.88 13.03
CA ARG A 73 16.69 16.54 13.47
C ARG A 73 17.72 16.74 12.35
N ALA A 74 17.33 16.51 11.10
CA ALA A 74 18.10 16.82 9.91
C ALA A 74 17.12 17.25 8.80
N PRO A 75 17.31 18.41 8.14
CA PRO A 75 16.41 18.90 7.08
C PRO A 75 16.64 18.12 5.78
N ALA A 76 16.19 16.86 5.74
CA ALA A 76 16.13 16.01 4.56
C ALA A 76 14.68 15.82 4.11
N THR A 77 14.47 15.81 2.79
CA THR A 77 13.16 15.84 2.11
C THR A 77 12.36 14.53 2.21
N VAL A 78 11.03 14.61 2.05
CA VAL A 78 10.07 13.52 2.34
C VAL A 78 8.91 13.46 1.31
N VAL A 79 8.68 12.28 0.69
CA VAL A 79 7.67 11.89 -0.34
C VAL A 79 7.51 10.34 -0.32
N ASP A 80 6.41 9.65 -0.69
CA ASP A 80 4.94 9.87 -0.59
C ASP A 80 4.16 8.53 -0.84
N HIS A 81 2.80 8.52 -0.89
CA HIS A 81 2.00 7.32 -1.16
C HIS A 81 0.71 7.48 -2.03
N GLN A 82 0.55 6.53 -2.96
CA GLN A 82 -0.67 6.05 -3.67
C GLN A 82 -1.29 6.78 -4.85
N TYR A 83 -0.80 7.96 -5.22
CA TYR A 83 -0.61 8.28 -6.64
C TYR A 83 0.89 8.43 -6.90
N VAL A 84 1.32 8.36 -8.17
CA VAL A 84 2.72 8.62 -8.53
C VAL A 84 2.93 10.13 -8.60
N GLN A 85 2.85 10.79 -7.45
CA GLN A 85 2.95 12.24 -7.29
C GLN A 85 3.74 12.57 -6.01
N ALA A 86 4.30 13.78 -5.94
CA ALA A 86 5.00 14.25 -4.75
C ALA A 86 4.02 14.62 -3.63
N PHE A 87 4.42 14.42 -2.37
CA PHE A 87 3.60 14.77 -1.21
C PHE A 87 3.35 16.27 -1.14
N GLU A 88 2.14 16.69 -1.48
CA GLU A 88 1.62 18.03 -1.25
C GLU A 88 0.74 18.00 0.02
N PRO A 89 1.17 18.58 1.16
CA PRO A 89 0.45 18.48 2.44
C PRO A 89 -0.98 19.01 2.43
N ASP A 90 -1.31 19.85 1.44
CA ASP A 90 -2.59 20.52 1.30
C ASP A 90 -3.49 19.87 0.23
N LEU A 91 -3.03 18.78 -0.43
CA LEU A 91 -3.85 18.06 -1.41
C LEU A 91 -4.83 17.11 -0.68
N PRO A 92 -6.16 17.29 -0.81
CA PRO A 92 -7.11 16.34 -0.24
C PRO A 92 -7.04 15.00 -0.98
N PHE A 93 -7.23 13.88 -0.25
CA PHE A 93 -7.39 12.56 -0.85
C PHE A 93 -8.34 12.60 -2.05
N SER A 94 -7.90 12.07 -3.19
CA SER A 94 -8.69 12.11 -4.42
C SER A 94 -10.13 11.64 -4.16
N SER A 95 -11.10 12.41 -4.64
CA SER A 95 -12.51 12.01 -4.60
C SER A 95 -12.69 10.70 -5.36
N ALA A 96 -12.03 10.57 -6.51
CA ALA A 96 -11.99 9.36 -7.34
C ALA A 96 -11.62 8.10 -6.53
N GLY A 97 -10.52 8.10 -5.78
CA GLY A 97 -10.09 6.91 -5.02
C GLY A 97 -11.03 6.53 -3.88
N ARG A 98 -11.70 7.52 -3.26
CA ARG A 98 -12.72 7.26 -2.23
C ARG A 98 -14.02 6.71 -2.81
N GLU A 99 -14.49 7.27 -3.92
CA GLU A 99 -15.68 6.79 -4.62
C GLU A 99 -15.46 5.43 -5.32
N GLN A 100 -14.24 5.15 -5.79
CA GLN A 100 -13.82 3.82 -6.26
C GLN A 100 -14.00 2.77 -5.16
N ASN A 101 -13.36 2.99 -4.01
CA ASN A 101 -13.36 2.04 -2.88
C ASN A 101 -14.79 1.83 -2.34
N ARG A 102 -15.64 2.87 -2.38
CA ARG A 102 -17.08 2.78 -2.08
C ARG A 102 -17.85 1.96 -3.13
N SER A 103 -17.56 2.14 -4.41
CA SER A 103 -18.19 1.40 -5.52
C SER A 103 -17.81 -0.08 -5.49
N ASP A 104 -16.52 -0.38 -5.34
CA ASP A 104 -15.98 -1.74 -5.22
C ASP A 104 -16.65 -2.50 -4.07
N MET A 105 -16.80 -1.85 -2.90
CA MET A 105 -17.43 -2.45 -1.72
C MET A 105 -18.93 -2.75 -1.94
N LEU A 106 -19.66 -1.84 -2.60
CA LEU A 106 -21.10 -2.00 -2.84
C LEU A 106 -21.39 -3.05 -3.93
N LEU A 107 -20.65 -3.04 -5.04
CA LEU A 107 -20.78 -4.03 -6.10
C LEU A 107 -20.31 -5.41 -5.63
N GLY A 108 -19.18 -5.48 -4.92
CA GLY A 108 -18.70 -6.72 -4.31
C GLY A 108 -19.68 -7.30 -3.29
N GLY A 109 -20.32 -6.45 -2.48
CA GLY A 109 -21.40 -6.85 -1.58
C GLY A 109 -22.63 -7.40 -2.30
N HIS A 110 -23.02 -6.79 -3.43
CA HIS A 110 -24.14 -7.27 -4.23
C HIS A 110 -23.87 -8.62 -4.90
N LEU A 111 -22.73 -8.76 -5.58
CA LEU A 111 -22.38 -9.97 -6.34
C LEU A 111 -22.17 -11.19 -5.44
N THR A 112 -21.66 -10.99 -4.22
CA THR A 112 -21.40 -12.07 -3.26
C THR A 112 -22.58 -12.35 -2.32
N ALA A 113 -23.75 -11.74 -2.57
CA ALA A 113 -24.93 -11.77 -1.69
C ALA A 113 -24.61 -11.39 -0.22
N GLY A 114 -23.62 -10.52 -0.01
CA GLY A 114 -23.18 -10.05 1.30
C GLY A 114 -22.22 -10.98 2.04
N ASP A 115 -21.60 -11.99 1.39
CA ASP A 115 -20.53 -12.75 2.04
C ASP A 115 -19.34 -11.82 2.36
N ALA A 116 -19.13 -11.60 3.65
CA ALA A 116 -18.14 -10.65 4.16
C ALA A 116 -16.70 -11.00 3.73
N ARG A 117 -16.36 -12.28 3.54
CA ARG A 117 -15.00 -12.65 3.13
C ARG A 117 -14.71 -12.29 1.69
N THR A 118 -15.62 -12.60 0.78
CA THR A 118 -15.46 -12.28 -0.64
C THR A 118 -15.68 -10.80 -0.94
N THR A 119 -16.54 -10.10 -0.17
CA THR A 119 -16.69 -8.63 -0.25
C THR A 119 -15.46 -7.87 0.24
N PHE A 120 -14.99 -8.15 1.47
CA PHE A 120 -13.97 -7.33 2.12
C PHE A 120 -12.54 -7.86 1.96
N CYS A 121 -12.31 -9.17 1.97
CA CYS A 121 -10.95 -9.70 1.94
C CYS A 121 -10.36 -9.73 0.53
N ASN A 122 -11.14 -10.08 -0.51
CA ASN A 122 -10.64 -10.15 -1.88
C ASN A 122 -10.14 -8.79 -2.37
N SER A 123 -10.88 -7.71 -2.10
CA SER A 123 -10.48 -6.33 -2.41
C SER A 123 -9.21 -5.91 -1.66
N CYS A 124 -9.13 -6.14 -0.34
CA CYS A 124 -7.92 -5.88 0.45
C CYS A 124 -6.69 -6.64 -0.08
N TYR A 125 -6.86 -7.92 -0.43
CA TYR A 125 -5.79 -8.76 -0.94
C TYR A 125 -5.32 -8.34 -2.34
N LEU A 126 -6.24 -8.02 -3.26
CA LEU A 126 -5.85 -7.53 -4.59
C LEU A 126 -5.18 -6.15 -4.52
N GLY A 127 -5.63 -5.27 -3.62
CA GLY A 127 -5.00 -3.99 -3.34
C GLY A 127 -3.56 -4.14 -2.82
N MET A 128 -3.28 -5.14 -1.99
CA MET A 128 -1.92 -5.47 -1.54
C MET A 128 -1.01 -5.93 -2.70
N ALA A 129 -1.54 -6.69 -3.66
CA ALA A 129 -0.79 -7.10 -4.85
C ALA A 129 -0.41 -5.89 -5.71
N GLU A 130 -1.39 -5.01 -5.93
CA GLU A 130 -1.22 -3.80 -6.72
C GLU A 130 -0.23 -2.84 -6.05
N PHE A 131 -0.31 -2.70 -4.74
CA PHE A 131 0.65 -1.95 -3.94
C PHE A 131 2.08 -2.49 -4.07
N LEU A 132 2.29 -3.81 -3.96
CA LEU A 132 3.61 -4.44 -4.12
C LEU A 132 4.15 -4.31 -5.55
N GLY A 133 3.27 -4.39 -6.56
CA GLY A 133 3.66 -4.19 -7.96
C GLY A 133 3.99 -2.74 -8.29
N ARG A 134 3.22 -1.77 -7.75
CA ARG A 134 3.54 -0.33 -7.80
C ARG A 134 4.88 -0.04 -7.11
N ALA A 135 5.16 -0.66 -5.97
CA ALA A 135 6.46 -0.55 -5.27
C ALA A 135 7.63 -1.05 -6.14
N ALA A 136 7.45 -2.19 -6.83
CA ALA A 136 8.46 -2.77 -7.71
C ALA A 136 8.74 -1.93 -8.95
N CYS A 137 7.71 -1.31 -9.51
CA CYS A 137 7.76 -0.59 -10.80
C CYS A 137 7.94 0.93 -10.67
N TRP A 138 7.99 1.47 -9.46
CA TRP A 138 8.24 2.89 -9.21
C TRP A 138 9.66 3.29 -9.63
N GLY A 139 9.86 3.83 -10.83
CA GLY A 139 11.21 4.18 -11.32
C GLY A 139 12.17 3.00 -11.16
N ASP A 140 13.30 3.22 -10.49
CA ASP A 140 14.27 2.15 -10.18
C ASP A 140 13.76 1.14 -9.14
N GLY A 141 12.75 1.49 -8.36
CA GLY A 141 12.13 0.73 -7.26
C GLY A 141 12.00 1.58 -6.01
N VAL A 142 11.43 1.02 -4.94
CA VAL A 142 11.46 1.59 -3.58
C VAL A 142 12.38 0.76 -2.68
N ASP A 143 13.04 1.40 -1.72
CA ASP A 143 14.02 0.77 -0.84
C ASP A 143 13.37 0.02 0.33
N ALA A 144 12.15 0.45 0.73
CA ALA A 144 11.33 -0.28 1.67
C ALA A 144 9.83 -0.20 1.38
N VAL A 145 9.14 -1.22 1.88
CA VAL A 145 7.69 -1.32 1.95
C VAL A 145 7.27 -1.39 3.43
N LEU A 146 6.31 -0.56 3.83
CA LEU A 146 5.70 -0.57 5.15
C LEU A 146 4.23 -0.99 5.04
N SER A 147 3.78 -1.97 5.82
CA SER A 147 2.36 -2.27 6.00
C SER A 147 2.02 -2.39 7.49
N GLY A 148 0.75 -2.13 7.85
CA GLY A 148 0.20 -2.42 9.17
C GLY A 148 -0.13 -3.90 9.38
N ASP A 149 -0.16 -4.71 8.32
CA ASP A 149 -0.53 -6.13 8.39
C ASP A 149 0.46 -6.92 9.25
N SER A 150 -0.07 -7.74 10.16
CA SER A 150 0.74 -8.69 10.91
C SER A 150 1.32 -9.79 10.01
N LEU A 151 2.40 -10.44 10.47
CA LEU A 151 2.96 -11.62 9.81
C LEU A 151 1.94 -12.76 9.62
N LYS A 152 0.84 -12.77 10.39
CA LYS A 152 -0.26 -13.73 10.24
C LYS A 152 -1.11 -13.37 9.01
N GLU A 153 -1.49 -12.10 8.87
CA GLU A 153 -2.27 -11.59 7.73
C GLU A 153 -1.47 -11.70 6.42
N GLN A 154 -0.17 -11.34 6.45
CA GLN A 154 0.72 -11.52 5.29
C GLN A 154 0.82 -12.99 4.84
N LYS A 155 0.89 -13.95 5.78
CA LYS A 155 0.87 -15.39 5.46
C LYS A 155 -0.49 -15.86 4.95
N GLN A 156 -1.59 -15.33 5.49
CA GLN A 156 -2.94 -15.62 5.00
C GLN A 156 -3.13 -15.12 3.58
N TYR A 157 -2.64 -13.91 3.27
CA TYR A 157 -2.64 -13.34 1.94
C TYR A 157 -1.87 -14.20 0.93
N ALA A 158 -0.62 -14.56 1.23
CA ALA A 158 0.17 -15.47 0.38
C ALA A 158 -0.53 -16.83 0.16
N THR A 159 -1.21 -17.35 1.20
CA THR A 159 -1.98 -18.60 1.11
C THR A 159 -3.24 -18.45 0.25
N TRP A 160 -3.92 -17.30 0.32
CA TRP A 160 -5.09 -16.98 -0.50
C TRP A 160 -4.69 -16.87 -1.99
N ILE A 161 -3.61 -16.17 -2.32
CA ILE A 161 -3.05 -16.11 -3.68
C ILE A 161 -2.80 -17.52 -4.24
N MET A 162 -2.10 -18.36 -3.47
CA MET A 162 -1.77 -19.73 -3.89
C MET A 162 -3.00 -20.62 -4.11
N ARG A 163 -4.11 -20.36 -3.42
CA ARG A 163 -5.37 -21.09 -3.65
C ARG A 163 -6.10 -20.58 -4.88
N LEU A 164 -6.13 -19.26 -5.05
CA LEU A 164 -6.87 -18.61 -6.12
C LEU A 164 -6.24 -18.86 -7.50
N ALA A 165 -4.91 -18.75 -7.63
CA ALA A 165 -4.26 -19.03 -8.90
C ALA A 165 -4.26 -20.55 -9.27
N ARG A 166 -4.40 -21.46 -8.29
CA ARG A 166 -4.70 -22.88 -8.56
C ARG A 166 -6.12 -23.10 -9.08
N HIS A 167 -7.09 -22.32 -8.61
CA HIS A 167 -8.48 -22.37 -9.09
C HIS A 167 -8.57 -21.95 -10.56
N GLU A 168 -7.84 -20.91 -10.94
CA GLU A 168 -7.73 -20.42 -12.33
C GLU A 168 -6.87 -21.30 -13.25
N GLY A 169 -6.61 -22.57 -12.88
CA GLY A 169 -5.89 -23.54 -13.71
C GLY A 169 -4.40 -23.26 -13.91
N GLN A 170 -3.79 -22.29 -13.20
CA GLN A 170 -2.36 -22.06 -13.30
C GLN A 170 -1.60 -23.15 -12.53
N ALA A 171 -0.66 -23.82 -13.21
CA ALA A 171 0.17 -24.88 -12.64
C ALA A 171 1.22 -24.30 -11.67
N MET A 172 0.80 -24.03 -10.43
CA MET A 172 1.65 -23.49 -9.36
C MET A 172 2.55 -24.55 -8.71
N GLU A 173 3.21 -25.39 -9.51
CA GLU A 173 4.29 -26.21 -8.98
C GLU A 173 5.47 -25.31 -8.61
N ASN A 174 5.93 -25.41 -7.36
CA ASN A 174 7.03 -24.62 -6.81
C ASN A 174 6.78 -23.10 -6.68
N TRP A 175 5.67 -22.65 -6.07
CA TRP A 175 5.49 -21.21 -5.71
C TRP A 175 6.69 -20.61 -4.96
N HIS A 176 7.36 -21.39 -4.10
CA HIS A 176 8.58 -21.00 -3.38
C HIS A 176 9.80 -20.73 -4.28
N LYS A 177 9.71 -21.11 -5.57
CA LYS A 177 10.72 -20.89 -6.63
C LYS A 177 10.23 -19.90 -7.70
N LEU A 178 8.98 -19.41 -7.65
CA LEU A 178 8.52 -18.39 -8.60
C LEU A 178 9.27 -17.08 -8.32
N GLY A 179 9.73 -16.42 -9.38
CA GLY A 179 10.25 -15.06 -9.29
C GLY A 179 9.15 -14.10 -8.83
N PHE A 180 9.52 -13.10 -8.05
CA PHE A 180 8.59 -12.12 -7.48
C PHE A 180 7.72 -11.42 -8.55
N MET A 181 8.30 -11.06 -9.70
CA MET A 181 7.57 -10.50 -10.84
C MET A 181 6.56 -11.50 -11.45
N THR A 182 6.91 -12.79 -11.53
CA THR A 182 6.00 -13.84 -12.01
C THR A 182 4.82 -14.00 -11.05
N ALA A 183 5.06 -13.98 -9.74
CA ALA A 183 4.00 -14.00 -8.73
C ALA A 183 3.08 -12.77 -8.82
N LEU A 184 3.64 -11.56 -9.00
CA LEU A 184 2.87 -10.34 -9.23
C LEU A 184 2.03 -10.41 -10.52
N ASN A 185 2.57 -10.92 -11.62
CA ASN A 185 1.86 -11.08 -12.88
C ASN A 185 0.72 -12.11 -12.79
N THR A 186 0.90 -13.19 -12.01
CA THR A 186 -0.20 -14.11 -11.66
C THR A 186 -1.32 -13.38 -10.92
N ILE A 187 -1.01 -12.61 -9.87
CA ILE A 187 -2.05 -11.88 -9.11
C ILE A 187 -2.66 -10.73 -9.95
N ASP A 188 -1.91 -10.22 -10.92
CA ASP A 188 -2.44 -9.28 -11.90
C ASP A 188 -3.45 -9.96 -12.85
N SER A 189 -3.16 -11.15 -13.38
CA SER A 189 -4.16 -11.91 -14.17
C SER A 189 -5.45 -12.18 -13.39
N VAL A 190 -5.33 -12.63 -12.13
CA VAL A 190 -6.47 -12.90 -11.22
C VAL A 190 -7.29 -11.65 -10.93
N GLY A 191 -6.64 -10.54 -10.54
CA GLY A 191 -7.36 -9.30 -10.23
C GLY A 191 -8.10 -8.71 -11.44
N ARG A 192 -7.60 -8.90 -12.67
CA ARG A 192 -8.32 -8.50 -13.88
C ARG A 192 -9.59 -9.32 -14.10
N ALA A 193 -9.57 -10.62 -13.79
CA ALA A 193 -10.78 -11.45 -13.85
C ALA A 193 -11.82 -10.95 -12.83
N TYR A 194 -11.42 -10.75 -11.58
CA TYR A 194 -12.28 -10.22 -10.52
C TYR A 194 -12.88 -8.84 -10.84
N TYR A 195 -12.08 -7.89 -11.35
CA TYR A 195 -12.61 -6.57 -11.72
C TYR A 195 -13.51 -6.61 -12.96
N ARG A 196 -13.31 -7.56 -13.89
CA ARG A 196 -14.24 -7.79 -15.02
C ARG A 196 -15.57 -8.39 -14.55
N GLU A 197 -15.55 -9.25 -13.53
CA GLU A 197 -16.79 -9.75 -12.90
C GLU A 197 -17.55 -8.65 -12.16
N LEU A 198 -16.83 -7.74 -11.47
CA LEU A 198 -17.38 -6.58 -10.76
C LEU A 198 -18.04 -5.52 -11.67
N TYR A 199 -17.43 -5.22 -12.82
CA TYR A 199 -17.80 -4.08 -13.66
C TYR A 199 -18.25 -4.44 -15.09
N GLY A 200 -18.18 -5.72 -15.48
CA GLY A 200 -18.43 -6.16 -16.85
C GLY A 200 -17.29 -5.82 -17.82
N GLU A 201 -17.59 -5.82 -19.12
CA GLU A 201 -16.64 -5.45 -20.19
C GLU A 201 -16.80 -3.99 -20.66
N GLU A 202 -17.70 -3.21 -20.05
CA GLU A 202 -17.86 -1.80 -20.44
C GLU A 202 -16.61 -0.96 -20.10
N PRO A 203 -16.26 0.03 -20.95
CA PRO A 203 -15.16 0.94 -20.66
C PRO A 203 -15.51 1.76 -19.42
N GLN A 204 -14.79 1.51 -18.32
CA GLN A 204 -14.99 2.23 -17.06
C GLN A 204 -14.95 3.76 -17.28
N PRO A 205 -15.87 4.52 -16.66
CA PRO A 205 -16.01 5.95 -16.93
C PRO A 205 -14.72 6.71 -16.59
N ALA A 206 -14.38 7.68 -17.44
CA ALA A 206 -13.15 8.45 -17.34
C ALA A 206 -12.98 9.09 -15.94
N GLY A 207 -12.00 8.61 -15.19
CA GLY A 207 -11.77 8.97 -13.79
C GLY A 207 -11.60 7.76 -12.86
N PHE A 208 -12.07 6.58 -13.27
CA PHE A 208 -11.74 5.31 -12.61
C PHE A 208 -10.26 4.98 -12.86
N MET A 209 -9.55 4.54 -11.83
CA MET A 209 -8.10 4.30 -11.94
C MET A 209 -7.88 2.97 -12.67
N LEU A 210 -7.49 3.03 -13.95
CA LEU A 210 -7.01 1.87 -14.69
C LEU A 210 -5.88 1.22 -13.90
N ARG A 211 -6.12 -0.03 -13.47
CA ARG A 211 -5.06 -0.89 -12.94
C ARG A 211 -3.93 -0.95 -13.98
N PRO A 212 -2.65 -0.83 -13.59
CA PRO A 212 -1.54 -0.85 -14.54
C PRO A 212 -1.64 -2.06 -15.48
N LEU A 213 -1.46 -1.83 -16.79
CA LEU A 213 -1.54 -2.87 -17.82
C LEU A 213 -0.29 -3.77 -17.77
N GLY A 214 -0.23 -4.60 -16.74
CA GLY A 214 0.94 -5.39 -16.37
C GLY A 214 2.01 -4.57 -15.66
N TYR A 215 2.93 -5.28 -15.03
CA TYR A 215 4.17 -4.72 -14.51
C TYR A 215 5.23 -4.84 -15.60
N PRO A 216 5.87 -3.74 -16.05
CA PRO A 216 6.93 -3.85 -17.04
C PRO A 216 8.04 -4.76 -16.52
N ASN A 217 8.42 -5.75 -17.33
CA ASN A 217 9.66 -6.50 -17.08
C ASN A 217 10.81 -5.48 -17.15
N LYS A 218 11.40 -5.16 -16.00
CA LYS A 218 12.70 -4.51 -15.96
C LYS A 218 13.73 -5.47 -16.58
N PRO A 219 14.67 -4.96 -17.39
CA PRO A 219 15.76 -5.75 -17.96
C PRO A 219 16.70 -6.32 -16.88
#